data_AF-A0A5E6MB63-F1
#
_entry.id   AF-A0A5E6MB63-F1
#
_cell.length_a   1.000
_cell.length_b   1.000
_cell.length_c   1.000
_cell.angle_alpha   90.00
_cell.angle_beta   90.00
_cell.angle_gamma   90.00
#
_symmetry.space_group_name_H-M   'P 1'
#
loop_
_entity.id
_entity.type
_entity.pdbx_description
1 polymer ?
#
loop_
_entity_poly.entity_id
_entity_poly.type
_entity_poly.pdbx_seq_one_letter_code
_entity_poly.pdbx_strand_id
1 'polypeptide(L)'
;MGDDAGVVRAFQQAFCCSLPLYCPGRYAVRLRATGNGRLTPDSLVEAPREDQLYVFGGNQVRAMGHAVEELAFQSAGGELIVLFPDLDAFLPLRDRYAQLAKKPCRVRVWAPGTPPKRCSKIDFVVSVHPRLAKYRLFLFSGADHSALVCCKQLGRGKGNGEPEGLACQERYVGFCSFDPYVVESVRWRFNLLSCGLEKLVRRWEGFFPLPTPPLRAIDDFVKSQSTLGIGDFGGLS
;
A
#
# COMPACT_ATOMS: atom_id res chain seq x y z
N MET A 1 0.09 -25.57 7.03
CA MET A 1 -0.92 -24.62 6.52
C MET A 1 -1.28 -23.73 7.69
N GLY A 2 -0.62 -22.58 7.78
CA GLY A 2 -0.80 -21.63 8.88
C GLY A 2 -2.18 -20.99 8.81
N ASP A 3 -2.64 -20.49 9.95
CA ASP A 3 -3.93 -19.82 10.11
C ASP A 3 -3.91 -18.45 9.41
N ASP A 4 -4.11 -18.44 8.09
CA ASP A 4 -4.20 -17.21 7.27
C ASP A 4 -5.26 -16.24 7.84
N ALA A 5 -6.31 -16.77 8.47
CA ALA A 5 -7.34 -15.95 9.10
C ALA A 5 -6.82 -15.16 10.31
N GLY A 6 -5.81 -15.68 11.01
CA GLY A 6 -5.13 -14.98 12.11
C GLY A 6 -4.33 -13.77 11.62
N VAL A 7 -3.57 -13.92 10.53
CA VAL A 7 -2.74 -12.85 9.95
C VAL A 7 -3.61 -11.73 9.39
N VAL A 8 -4.65 -12.11 8.65
CA VAL A 8 -5.63 -11.17 8.07
C VAL A 8 -6.31 -10.37 9.18
N ARG A 9 -6.67 -11.01 10.30
CA ARG A 9 -7.28 -10.33 11.45
C ARG A 9 -6.32 -9.36 12.14
N ALA A 10 -5.07 -9.78 12.37
CA ALA A 10 -4.04 -8.92 12.96
C ALA A 10 -3.75 -7.69 12.10
N PHE A 11 -3.65 -7.88 10.78
CA PHE A 11 -3.53 -6.77 9.82
C PHE A 11 -4.73 -5.82 9.91
N GLN A 12 -5.95 -6.35 9.86
CA GLN A 12 -7.16 -5.53 9.92
C GLN A 12 -7.26 -4.74 11.21
N GLN A 13 -6.93 -5.36 12.34
CA GLN A 13 -6.92 -4.68 13.63
C GLN A 13 -5.93 -3.51 13.62
N ALA A 14 -4.69 -3.74 13.18
CA ALA A 14 -3.67 -2.69 13.07
C ALA A 14 -4.06 -1.59 12.07
N PHE A 15 -4.68 -1.96 10.95
CA PHE A 15 -5.21 -1.03 9.95
C PHE A 15 -6.33 -0.16 10.54
N CYS A 16 -7.34 -0.75 11.17
CA CYS A 16 -8.46 -0.02 11.77
C CYS A 16 -8.02 0.86 12.95
N CYS A 17 -7.02 0.44 13.73
CA CYS A 17 -6.45 1.27 14.80
C CYS A 17 -5.66 2.47 14.26
N SER A 18 -4.99 2.32 13.11
CA SER A 18 -4.16 3.38 12.54
C SER A 18 -4.94 4.32 11.62
N LEU A 19 -6.02 3.87 10.98
CA LEU A 19 -6.81 4.66 10.04
C LEU A 19 -7.30 6.01 10.63
N PRO A 20 -7.86 6.08 11.87
CA PRO A 20 -8.27 7.34 12.49
C PRO A 20 -7.13 8.34 12.70
N LEU A 21 -5.88 7.87 12.88
CA LEU A 21 -4.70 8.73 13.03
C LEU A 21 -4.38 9.49 11.75
N TYR A 22 -4.81 8.96 10.60
CA TYR A 22 -4.58 9.55 9.29
C TYR A 22 -5.84 10.17 8.67
N CYS A 23 -7.05 9.68 9.01
CA CYS A 23 -8.32 10.24 8.54
C CYS A 23 -9.56 9.69 9.29
N PRO A 24 -10.56 10.52 9.65
CA PRO A 24 -11.83 10.05 10.26
C PRO A 24 -12.78 9.33 9.29
N GLY A 25 -12.38 9.09 8.04
CA GLY A 25 -13.09 8.18 7.15
C GLY A 25 -12.44 8.07 5.78
N ARG A 26 -12.54 6.89 5.15
CA ARG A 26 -13.16 6.68 3.83
C ARG A 26 -12.67 5.38 3.21
N TYR A 27 -13.65 4.67 2.69
CA TYR A 27 -13.58 3.38 2.03
C TYR A 27 -12.56 3.36 0.88
N ALA A 28 -11.98 2.18 0.63
CA ALA A 28 -11.38 1.86 -0.65
C ALA A 28 -12.48 1.54 -1.67
N VAL A 29 -12.23 1.80 -2.95
CA VAL A 29 -13.13 1.38 -4.03
C VAL A 29 -12.61 0.07 -4.59
N ARG A 30 -13.32 -1.03 -4.34
CA ARG A 30 -13.01 -2.32 -4.99
C ARG A 30 -13.29 -2.22 -6.48
N LEU A 31 -12.37 -2.76 -7.29
CA LEU A 31 -12.49 -2.82 -8.74
C LEU A 31 -12.80 -4.25 -9.18
N ARG A 32 -13.63 -4.37 -10.22
CA ARG A 32 -13.95 -5.63 -10.89
C ARG A 32 -13.63 -5.53 -12.38
N ALA A 33 -13.06 -6.59 -12.92
CA ALA A 33 -12.88 -6.75 -14.35
C ALA A 33 -14.19 -7.17 -15.02
N THR A 34 -14.58 -6.50 -16.10
CA THR A 34 -15.69 -6.90 -16.97
C THR A 34 -15.22 -7.98 -17.96
N GLY A 35 -16.14 -8.66 -18.64
CA GLY A 35 -15.82 -9.73 -19.59
C GLY A 35 -14.93 -9.32 -20.78
N ASN A 36 -14.74 -8.01 -21.01
CA ASN A 36 -13.82 -7.45 -22.00
C ASN A 36 -12.49 -6.94 -21.40
N GLY A 37 -12.19 -7.27 -20.13
CA GLY A 37 -10.94 -6.91 -19.46
C GLY A 37 -10.87 -5.46 -18.93
N ARG A 38 -11.94 -4.67 -19.06
CA ARG A 38 -11.99 -3.30 -18.52
C ARG A 38 -12.28 -3.32 -17.01
N LEU A 39 -11.65 -2.43 -16.26
CA LEU A 39 -11.95 -2.27 -14.84
C LEU A 39 -13.11 -1.30 -14.61
N THR A 40 -13.99 -1.68 -13.69
CA THR A 40 -15.14 -0.88 -13.24
C THR A 40 -15.20 -0.87 -11.71
N PRO A 41 -15.70 0.22 -11.09
CA PRO A 41 -15.93 0.23 -9.65
C PRO A 41 -17.03 -0.77 -9.29
N ASP A 42 -16.84 -1.49 -8.18
CA ASP A 42 -17.74 -2.55 -7.73
C ASP A 42 -18.42 -2.19 -6.40
N SER A 43 -17.63 -1.93 -5.36
CA SER A 43 -18.14 -1.65 -4.02
C SER A 43 -17.22 -0.71 -3.24
N LEU A 44 -17.78 -0.07 -2.21
CA LEU A 44 -17.01 0.63 -1.17
C LEU A 44 -16.66 -0.38 -0.07
N VAL A 45 -15.39 -0.44 0.31
CA VAL A 45 -14.88 -1.38 1.31
C VAL A 45 -14.10 -0.63 2.38
N GLU A 46 -14.38 -0.89 3.66
CA GLU A 46 -13.70 -0.23 4.77
C GLU A 46 -12.24 -0.68 4.92
N ALA A 47 -11.99 -1.98 4.83
CA ALA A 47 -10.66 -2.57 4.94
C ALA A 47 -10.44 -3.58 3.80
N PRO A 48 -9.36 -3.46 3.01
CA PRO A 48 -9.04 -4.45 1.99
C PRO A 48 -8.60 -5.76 2.65
N ARG A 49 -9.07 -6.90 2.13
CA ARG A 49 -8.87 -8.23 2.75
C ARG A 49 -8.39 -9.31 1.78
N GLU A 50 -8.35 -8.99 0.49
CA GLU A 50 -8.24 -9.96 -0.59
C GLU A 50 -7.29 -9.45 -1.67
N ASP A 51 -6.75 -10.39 -2.45
CA ASP A 51 -5.88 -10.18 -3.62
C ASP A 51 -6.66 -9.59 -4.81
N GLN A 52 -7.38 -8.50 -4.55
CA GLN A 52 -8.19 -7.77 -5.52
C GLN A 52 -7.61 -6.38 -5.73
N LEU A 53 -7.96 -5.77 -6.86
CA LEU A 53 -7.57 -4.40 -7.14
C LEU A 53 -8.54 -3.43 -6.46
N TYR A 54 -7.96 -2.42 -5.84
CA TYR A 54 -8.69 -1.34 -5.20
C TYR A 54 -8.12 0.00 -5.64
N VAL A 55 -8.94 1.04 -5.50
CA VAL A 55 -8.47 2.42 -5.46
C VAL A 55 -8.48 2.93 -4.03
N PHE A 56 -7.33 3.42 -3.59
CA PHE A 56 -7.06 3.95 -2.27
C PHE A 56 -6.76 5.45 -2.33
N GLY A 57 -7.07 6.17 -1.26
CA GLY A 57 -6.44 7.46 -0.99
C GLY A 57 -5.09 7.29 -0.30
N GLY A 58 -4.28 8.36 -0.27
CA GLY A 58 -2.95 8.33 0.33
C GLY A 58 -2.94 8.03 1.84
N ASN A 59 -3.99 8.41 2.58
CA ASN A 59 -4.10 8.10 4.01
C ASN A 59 -4.34 6.60 4.25
N GLN A 60 -5.16 5.97 3.41
CA GLN A 60 -5.40 4.52 3.47
C GLN A 60 -4.11 3.75 3.19
N VAL A 61 -3.33 4.17 2.19
CA VAL A 61 -2.02 3.56 1.89
C VAL A 61 -1.06 3.68 3.08
N ARG A 62 -1.04 4.83 3.76
CA ARG A 62 -0.23 5.02 4.98
C ARG A 62 -0.69 4.12 6.13
N ALA A 63 -1.99 4.03 6.39
CA ALA A 63 -2.55 3.15 7.42
C ALA A 63 -2.26 1.66 7.13
N MET A 64 -2.37 1.25 5.87
CA MET A 64 -2.00 -0.11 5.45
C MET A 64 -0.50 -0.37 5.64
N GLY A 65 0.36 0.59 5.32
CA GLY A 65 1.80 0.48 5.57
C GLY A 65 2.11 0.31 7.06
N HIS A 66 1.47 1.12 7.92
CA HIS A 66 1.59 0.97 9.37
C HIS A 66 1.14 -0.42 9.84
N ALA A 67 0.05 -0.96 9.28
CA ALA A 67 -0.41 -2.31 9.63
C ALA A 67 0.61 -3.40 9.29
N VAL A 68 1.28 -3.31 8.13
CA VAL A 68 2.39 -4.23 7.78
C VAL A 68 3.58 -4.08 8.73
N GLU A 69 3.92 -2.84 9.11
CA GLU A 69 5.01 -2.57 10.06
C GLU A 69 4.70 -3.14 11.46
N GLU A 70 3.44 -3.08 11.91
CA GLU A 70 3.03 -3.68 13.19
C GLU A 70 3.12 -5.22 13.16
N LEU A 71 2.76 -5.86 12.04
CA LEU A 71 2.99 -7.31 11.87
C LEU A 71 4.48 -7.65 11.98
N ALA A 72 5.33 -6.87 11.31
CA ALA A 72 6.77 -7.03 11.40
C ALA A 72 7.30 -6.80 12.83
N PHE A 73 6.74 -5.83 13.54
CA PHE A 73 7.10 -5.54 14.92
C PHE A 73 6.71 -6.66 15.88
N GLN A 74 5.55 -7.29 15.68
CA GLN A 74 5.05 -8.36 16.56
C GLN A 74 5.71 -9.71 16.28
N SER A 75 6.30 -9.90 15.10
CA SER A 75 6.97 -11.14 14.73
C SER A 75 8.28 -11.38 15.49
N ALA A 76 8.58 -12.66 15.74
CA ALA A 76 9.85 -13.13 16.29
C ALA A 76 11.01 -13.14 15.26
N GLY A 77 10.75 -12.71 14.03
CA GLY A 77 11.77 -12.52 12.99
C GLY A 77 11.18 -12.29 11.60
N GLY A 78 12.04 -12.09 10.61
CA GLY A 78 11.63 -11.91 9.21
C GLY A 78 12.35 -10.76 8.52
N GLU A 79 11.80 -10.33 7.38
CA GLU A 79 12.28 -9.19 6.61
C GLU A 79 11.12 -8.23 6.30
N LEU A 80 11.29 -6.97 6.66
CA LEU A 80 10.43 -5.85 6.28
C LEU A 80 11.13 -5.07 5.17
N ILE A 81 10.47 -4.93 4.03
CA ILE A 81 10.91 -4.11 2.90
C ILE A 81 9.90 -2.99 2.68
N VAL A 82 10.40 -1.75 2.61
CA VAL A 82 9.57 -0.58 2.33
C VAL A 82 10.17 0.28 1.24
N LEU A 83 9.34 0.69 0.29
CA LEU A 83 9.71 1.61 -0.79
C LEU A 83 9.19 3.01 -0.50
N PHE A 84 10.13 3.95 -0.37
CA PHE A 84 9.88 5.38 -0.26
C PHE A 84 10.14 6.07 -1.62
N PRO A 85 9.48 7.20 -1.89
CA PRO A 85 9.72 7.99 -3.10
C PRO A 85 11.16 8.54 -3.15
N ASP A 86 11.70 8.91 -1.99
CA ASP A 86 13.07 9.38 -1.75
C ASP A 86 13.41 9.20 -0.26
N LEU A 87 14.68 9.37 0.09
CA LEU A 87 15.12 9.24 1.47
C LEU A 87 14.73 10.43 2.36
N ASP A 88 14.34 11.58 1.79
CA ASP A 88 13.82 12.70 2.57
C ASP A 88 12.45 12.34 3.17
N ALA A 89 11.62 11.61 2.44
CA ALA A 89 10.36 11.05 2.93
C ALA A 89 10.55 9.99 4.03
N PHE A 90 11.73 9.34 4.10
CA PHE A 90 12.08 8.39 5.16
C PHE A 90 12.50 9.10 6.46
N LEU A 91 13.14 10.27 6.38
CA LEU A 91 13.75 10.94 7.54
C LEU A 91 12.79 11.12 8.74
N PRO A 92 11.53 11.56 8.56
CA PRO A 92 10.59 11.70 9.69
C PRO A 92 10.26 10.37 10.38
N LEU A 93 10.42 9.24 9.69
CA LEU A 93 10.11 7.90 10.19
C LEU A 93 11.35 7.13 10.66
N ARG A 94 12.55 7.72 10.54
CA ARG A 94 13.83 7.07 10.84
C ARG A 94 13.83 6.33 12.18
N ASP A 95 13.34 6.98 13.24
CA ASP A 95 13.42 6.42 14.59
C ASP A 95 12.51 5.20 14.75
N ARG A 96 11.35 5.17 14.07
CA ARG A 96 10.45 4.01 14.04
C ARG A 96 11.12 2.83 13.32
N TYR A 97 11.71 3.06 12.15
CA TYR A 97 12.41 2.00 11.41
C TYR A 97 13.67 1.53 12.14
N ALA A 98 14.36 2.41 12.87
CA ALA A 98 15.47 2.04 13.73
C ALA A 98 15.02 1.16 14.91
N GLN A 99 13.81 1.36 15.45
CA GLN A 99 13.23 0.47 16.47
C GLN A 99 12.85 -0.89 15.89
N LEU A 100 12.22 -0.92 14.70
CA LEU A 100 11.93 -2.16 13.98
C LEU A 100 13.21 -2.97 13.72
N ALA A 101 14.29 -2.31 13.30
CA ALA A 101 15.58 -2.94 13.03
C ALA A 101 16.36 -3.39 14.29
N LYS A 102 15.88 -3.07 15.50
CA LYS A 102 16.45 -3.61 16.75
C LYS A 102 15.90 -5.00 17.10
N LYS A 103 14.75 -5.39 16.55
CA LYS A 103 14.17 -6.72 16.70
C LYS A 103 14.89 -7.73 15.81
N PRO A 104 14.64 -9.05 15.94
CA PRO A 104 15.09 -10.07 14.98
C PRO A 104 14.50 -9.92 13.56
N CYS A 105 13.95 -8.75 13.20
CA CYS A 105 13.46 -8.41 11.88
C CYS A 105 14.54 -7.61 11.12
N ARG A 106 14.92 -8.09 9.93
CA ARG A 106 15.72 -7.31 8.99
C ARG A 106 14.85 -6.22 8.39
N VAL A 107 15.37 -5.00 8.33
CA VAL A 107 14.65 -3.86 7.76
C VAL A 107 15.42 -3.35 6.55
N ARG A 108 14.75 -3.32 5.41
CA ARG A 108 15.31 -2.83 4.16
C ARG A 108 14.47 -1.67 3.62
N VAL A 109 15.13 -0.55 3.35
CA VAL A 109 14.51 0.68 2.87
C VAL A 109 15.01 0.96 1.47
N TRP A 110 14.08 1.06 0.53
CA TRP A 110 14.38 1.39 -0.86
C TRP A 110 13.95 2.82 -1.11
N ALA A 111 14.90 3.64 -1.53
CA ALA A 111 14.62 4.99 -1.96
C ALA A 111 15.85 5.58 -2.66
N PRO A 112 15.65 6.44 -3.67
CA PRO A 112 16.74 7.25 -4.17
C PRO A 112 17.23 8.24 -3.10
N GLY A 113 18.51 8.60 -3.17
CA GLY A 113 19.13 9.61 -2.33
C GLY A 113 20.32 9.08 -1.53
N THR A 114 20.73 9.86 -0.53
CA THR A 114 21.86 9.53 0.34
C THR A 114 21.38 8.91 1.66
N PRO A 115 21.79 7.67 2.01
CA PRO A 115 21.42 7.02 3.25
C PRO A 115 21.74 7.89 4.48
N PRO A 116 20.79 8.07 5.41
CA PRO A 116 21.06 8.84 6.61
C PRO A 116 22.12 8.18 7.48
N LYS A 117 22.98 9.00 8.07
CA LYS A 117 24.00 8.55 9.03
C LYS A 117 23.35 7.90 10.25
N ARG A 118 24.08 7.02 10.94
CA ARG A 118 23.67 6.35 12.19
C ARG A 118 22.47 5.38 12.06
N CYS A 119 22.21 4.87 10.85
CA CYS A 119 21.17 3.87 10.59
C CYS A 119 21.76 2.51 10.21
N SER A 120 22.79 2.04 10.91
CA SER A 120 23.60 0.86 10.52
C SER A 120 22.86 -0.48 10.55
N LYS A 121 21.70 -0.56 11.22
CA LYS A 121 20.85 -1.76 11.26
C LYS A 121 19.82 -1.83 10.14
N ILE A 122 19.70 -0.77 9.33
CA ILE A 122 18.78 -0.68 8.21
C ILE A 122 19.59 -0.85 6.93
N ASP A 123 19.16 -1.79 6.08
CA ASP A 123 19.74 -2.00 4.76
C ASP A 123 19.12 -1.01 3.77
N PHE A 124 19.93 -0.08 3.23
CA PHE A 124 19.45 0.93 2.28
C PHE A 124 19.79 0.53 0.85
N VAL A 125 18.77 0.46 0.00
CA VAL A 125 18.92 0.22 -1.43
C VAL A 125 18.64 1.52 -2.18
N VAL A 126 19.72 2.21 -2.58
CA VAL A 126 19.68 3.56 -3.16
C VAL A 126 19.43 3.59 -4.67
N SER A 127 19.65 2.48 -5.35
CA SER A 127 19.42 2.32 -6.79
C SER A 127 17.96 1.96 -7.03
N VAL A 128 17.12 2.98 -7.12
CA VAL A 128 15.68 2.80 -7.35
C VAL A 128 15.35 3.28 -8.75
N HIS A 129 15.00 2.34 -9.63
CA HIS A 129 14.61 2.62 -11.01
C HIS A 129 13.46 3.66 -11.06
N PRO A 130 13.47 4.66 -11.97
CA PRO A 130 12.49 5.77 -11.96
C PRO A 130 11.01 5.36 -11.98
N ARG A 131 10.71 4.17 -12.52
CA ARG A 131 9.35 3.59 -12.48
C ARG A 131 8.85 3.32 -11.06
N LEU A 132 9.73 2.95 -10.14
CA LEU A 132 9.41 2.65 -8.75
C LEU A 132 9.01 3.90 -7.97
N ALA A 133 9.39 5.11 -8.39
CA ALA A 133 9.00 6.35 -7.72
C ALA A 133 7.47 6.53 -7.57
N LYS A 134 6.70 5.94 -8.50
CA LYS A 134 5.23 5.96 -8.48
C LYS A 134 4.63 4.86 -7.60
N TYR A 135 5.44 3.95 -7.08
CA TYR A 135 4.97 2.85 -6.27
C TYR A 135 5.11 3.17 -4.77
N ARG A 136 4.24 2.55 -3.99
CA ARG A 136 4.38 2.37 -2.56
C ARG A 136 4.34 0.87 -2.32
N LEU A 137 5.36 0.37 -1.65
CA LEU A 137 5.51 -1.04 -1.32
C LEU A 137 5.74 -1.13 0.19
N PHE A 138 4.91 -1.92 0.85
CA PHE A 138 5.16 -2.39 2.21
C PHE A 138 5.06 -3.90 2.16
N LEU A 139 6.15 -4.59 2.49
CA LEU A 139 6.24 -6.02 2.36
C LEU A 139 6.89 -6.59 3.61
N PHE A 140 6.19 -7.48 4.29
CA PHE A 140 6.73 -8.26 5.39
C PHE A 140 6.70 -9.74 5.03
N SER A 141 7.84 -10.42 5.21
CA SER A 141 8.00 -11.87 5.02
C SER A 141 8.62 -12.44 6.29
N GLY A 142 7.82 -13.16 7.08
CA GLY A 142 8.21 -13.86 8.29
C GLY A 142 7.85 -15.35 8.21
N ALA A 143 8.25 -16.13 9.22
CA ALA A 143 8.01 -17.58 9.25
C ALA A 143 6.51 -17.93 9.29
N ASP A 144 5.74 -17.19 10.10
CA ASP A 144 4.32 -17.47 10.34
C ASP A 144 3.38 -16.46 9.66
N HIS A 145 3.93 -15.33 9.21
CA HIS A 145 3.16 -14.20 8.71
C HIS A 145 3.80 -13.62 7.46
N SER A 146 2.99 -13.35 6.45
CA SER A 146 3.38 -12.61 5.26
C SER A 146 2.31 -11.58 4.95
N ALA A 147 2.74 -10.37 4.58
CA ALA A 147 1.83 -9.30 4.22
C ALA A 147 2.48 -8.42 3.16
N LEU A 148 1.69 -8.05 2.16
CA LEU A 148 2.09 -7.20 1.07
C LEU A 148 1.04 -6.13 0.87
N VAL A 149 1.49 -4.89 0.70
CA VAL A 149 0.71 -3.78 0.17
C VAL A 149 1.50 -3.22 -1.00
N CYS A 150 0.96 -3.36 -2.20
CA CYS A 150 1.59 -2.87 -3.43
C CYS A 150 0.64 -1.91 -4.15
N CYS A 151 1.01 -0.64 -4.18
CA CYS A 151 0.21 0.42 -4.72
C CYS A 151 0.99 1.25 -5.74
N LYS A 152 0.31 1.75 -6.76
CA LYS A 152 0.83 2.68 -7.77
C LYS A 152 0.00 3.95 -7.76
N GLN A 153 0.68 5.08 -7.67
CA GLN A 153 0.08 6.41 -7.66
C GLN A 153 -0.58 6.73 -9.02
N LEU A 154 -1.82 7.21 -8.97
CA LEU A 154 -2.66 7.62 -10.09
C LEU A 154 -2.63 9.16 -10.18
N GLY A 155 -1.68 9.71 -10.93
CA GLY A 155 -1.52 11.15 -11.15
C GLY A 155 -0.66 11.88 -10.11
N ARG A 156 -0.41 13.19 -10.31
CA ARG A 156 0.21 14.09 -9.32
C ARG A 156 -0.89 14.91 -8.66
N GLY A 157 -0.92 14.98 -7.33
CA GLY A 157 -1.74 15.97 -6.62
C GLY A 157 -1.32 17.37 -7.08
N LYS A 158 -2.26 18.17 -7.56
CA LYS A 158 -2.02 19.60 -7.81
C LYS A 158 -2.23 20.31 -6.47
N GLY A 159 -1.13 20.62 -5.78
CA GLY A 159 -1.18 21.43 -4.57
C GLY A 159 -1.53 22.87 -4.91
N ASN A 160 -2.81 23.21 -4.81
CA ASN A 160 -3.28 24.60 -4.81
C ASN A 160 -4.17 24.80 -3.58
N GLY A 161 -3.53 25.04 -2.42
CA GLY A 161 -3.95 25.79 -1.22
C GLY A 161 -5.41 25.95 -0.77
N GLU A 162 -6.38 25.19 -1.28
CA GLU A 162 -7.80 25.29 -0.92
C GLU A 162 -8.17 24.18 0.09
N PRO A 163 -9.22 24.36 0.93
CA PRO A 163 -9.64 23.33 1.89
C PRO A 163 -10.24 22.12 1.15
N GLU A 164 -9.45 21.06 1.02
CA GLU A 164 -9.68 19.99 0.04
C GLU A 164 -10.76 18.98 0.47
N GLY A 165 -11.83 18.89 -0.32
CA GLY A 165 -12.67 17.69 -0.40
C GLY A 165 -11.92 16.52 -1.08
N LEU A 166 -12.54 15.34 -1.08
CA LEU A 166 -12.10 14.03 -1.64
C LEU A 166 -11.59 14.02 -3.11
N ALA A 167 -11.55 15.18 -3.76
CA ALA A 167 -11.13 15.41 -5.13
C ALA A 167 -9.63 15.79 -5.28
N CYS A 168 -8.90 16.09 -4.20
CA CYS A 168 -7.49 16.53 -4.28
C CYS A 168 -6.43 15.68 -3.55
N GLN A 169 -6.78 14.52 -3.00
CA GLN A 169 -5.76 13.64 -2.39
C GLN A 169 -5.06 12.74 -3.41
N GLU A 170 -3.79 12.43 -3.17
CA GLU A 170 -3.07 11.38 -3.89
C GLU A 170 -3.91 10.10 -3.96
N ARG A 171 -4.15 9.60 -5.17
CA ARG A 171 -4.87 8.35 -5.39
C ARG A 171 -3.91 7.24 -5.77
N TYR A 172 -4.23 6.04 -5.38
CA TYR A 172 -3.43 4.87 -5.64
C TYR A 172 -4.32 3.74 -6.16
N VAL A 173 -3.85 2.99 -7.15
CA VAL A 173 -4.39 1.67 -7.49
C VAL A 173 -3.47 0.62 -6.88
N GLY A 174 -4.01 -0.45 -6.31
CA GLY A 174 -3.18 -1.49 -5.75
C GLY A 174 -3.96 -2.63 -5.16
N PHE A 175 -3.26 -3.49 -4.45
CA PHE A 175 -3.83 -4.61 -3.72
C PHE A 175 -3.05 -4.84 -2.43
N CYS A 176 -3.68 -5.56 -1.50
CA CYS A 176 -2.98 -6.21 -0.41
C CYS A 176 -3.00 -7.73 -0.64
N SER A 177 -1.99 -8.44 -0.13
CA SER A 177 -1.96 -9.90 -0.14
C SER A 177 -1.31 -10.43 1.12
N PHE A 178 -1.79 -11.59 1.57
CA PHE A 178 -1.23 -12.33 2.70
C PHE A 178 -0.68 -13.69 2.25
N ASP A 179 -0.82 -14.02 0.96
CA ASP A 179 -0.27 -15.23 0.38
C ASP A 179 1.27 -15.12 0.30
N PRO A 180 2.03 -15.98 0.99
CA PRO A 180 3.49 -15.95 0.98
C PRO A 180 4.08 -16.12 -0.44
N TYR A 181 3.41 -16.82 -1.34
CA TYR A 181 3.86 -16.97 -2.73
C TYR A 181 3.76 -15.63 -3.50
N VAL A 182 2.68 -14.88 -3.28
CA VAL A 182 2.51 -13.55 -3.87
C VAL A 182 3.53 -12.58 -3.29
N VAL A 183 3.72 -12.60 -1.96
CA VAL A 183 4.72 -11.79 -1.25
C VAL A 183 6.13 -12.03 -1.81
N GLU A 184 6.60 -13.28 -1.85
CA GLU A 184 7.93 -13.61 -2.37
C GLU A 184 8.07 -13.30 -3.85
N SER A 185 7.02 -13.53 -4.65
CA SER A 185 7.04 -13.20 -6.07
C SER A 185 7.22 -11.69 -6.30
N VAL A 186 6.53 -10.86 -5.52
CA VAL A 186 6.68 -9.40 -5.60
C VAL A 186 8.05 -8.97 -5.07
N ARG A 187 8.53 -9.54 -3.96
CA ARG A 187 9.87 -9.29 -3.42
C ARG A 187 10.95 -9.49 -4.47
N TRP A 188 10.93 -10.65 -5.14
CA TRP A 188 11.89 -10.99 -6.20
C TRP A 188 11.89 -9.98 -7.34
N ARG A 189 10.70 -9.57 -7.83
CA ARG A 189 10.58 -8.60 -8.93
C ARG A 189 11.18 -7.25 -8.55
N PHE A 190 10.84 -6.79 -7.37
CA PHE A 190 11.31 -5.52 -6.84
C PHE A 190 12.84 -5.57 -6.66
N ASN A 191 13.42 -6.70 -6.22
CA ASN A 191 14.88 -6.86 -6.11
C ASN A 191 15.55 -6.77 -7.49
N LEU A 192 15.00 -7.45 -8.50
CA LEU A 192 15.52 -7.38 -9.89
C LEU A 192 15.48 -5.95 -10.45
N LEU A 193 14.42 -5.18 -10.15
CA LEU A 193 14.32 -3.77 -10.55
C LEU A 193 15.39 -2.92 -9.87
N SER A 194 15.70 -3.18 -8.59
CA SER A 194 16.74 -2.43 -7.86
C SER A 194 18.15 -2.68 -8.41
N CYS A 195 18.39 -3.86 -8.99
CA CYS A 195 19.66 -4.25 -9.61
C CYS A 195 19.81 -3.81 -11.08
N GLY A 196 18.87 -3.04 -11.64
CA GLY A 196 18.93 -2.62 -13.05
C GLY A 196 18.75 -3.77 -14.04
N LEU A 197 18.00 -4.81 -13.65
CA LEU A 197 17.64 -5.94 -14.51
C LEU A 197 16.25 -5.76 -15.12
N GLU A 198 15.90 -4.54 -15.53
CA GLU A 198 14.54 -4.20 -15.98
C GLU A 198 14.11 -4.94 -17.24
N LYS A 199 15.04 -5.38 -18.09
CA LYS A 199 14.72 -6.18 -19.29
C LYS A 199 14.11 -7.54 -18.94
N LEU A 200 14.57 -8.18 -17.86
CA LEU A 200 13.99 -9.42 -17.35
C LEU A 200 12.61 -9.16 -16.75
N VAL A 201 12.45 -8.02 -16.08
CA VAL A 201 11.18 -7.62 -15.46
C VAL A 201 10.13 -7.22 -16.51
N ARG A 202 10.50 -6.56 -17.62
CA ARG A 202 9.56 -6.15 -18.69
C ARG A 202 8.83 -7.32 -19.35
N ARG A 203 9.49 -8.46 -19.54
CA ARG A 203 8.86 -9.69 -20.06
C ARG A 203 7.84 -10.27 -19.07
N TRP A 204 8.00 -9.93 -17.80
CA TRP A 204 7.19 -10.36 -16.67
C TRP A 204 6.07 -9.34 -16.32
N GLU A 205 6.27 -8.04 -16.59
CA GLU A 205 5.30 -6.94 -16.38
C GLU A 205 3.98 -7.15 -17.15
N GLY A 206 3.96 -8.00 -18.18
CA GLY A 206 2.73 -8.40 -18.88
C GLY A 206 1.68 -9.08 -17.98
N PHE A 207 2.10 -9.62 -16.82
CA PHE A 207 1.21 -10.34 -15.89
C PHE A 207 0.73 -9.51 -14.69
N PHE A 208 1.32 -8.33 -14.46
CA PHE A 208 1.01 -7.49 -13.29
C PHE A 208 1.03 -5.98 -13.58
N PRO A 209 0.56 -5.47 -14.73
CA PRO A 209 0.43 -4.03 -14.88
C PRO A 209 -0.65 -3.59 -13.90
N LEU A 210 -0.29 -2.90 -12.81
CA LEU A 210 -1.27 -2.17 -12.00
C LEU A 210 -1.95 -1.18 -12.96
N PRO A 211 -3.20 -1.49 -13.38
CA PRO A 211 -3.80 -0.85 -14.52
C PRO A 211 -4.20 0.56 -14.12
N THR A 212 -4.38 1.44 -15.09
CA THR A 212 -4.96 2.75 -14.81
C THR A 212 -6.48 2.61 -14.89
N PRO A 213 -7.21 2.60 -13.76
CA PRO A 213 -8.66 2.48 -13.81
C PRO A 213 -9.31 3.77 -14.32
N PRO A 214 -10.57 3.74 -14.80
CA PRO A 214 -11.27 4.92 -15.26
C PRO A 214 -11.65 5.84 -14.08
N LEU A 215 -10.76 6.79 -13.74
CA LEU A 215 -10.90 7.66 -12.56
C LEU A 215 -12.23 8.41 -12.50
N ARG A 216 -12.75 8.91 -13.63
CA ARG A 216 -14.06 9.59 -13.67
C ARG A 216 -15.20 8.65 -13.22
N ALA A 217 -15.21 7.42 -13.70
CA ALA A 217 -16.23 6.44 -13.32
C ALA A 217 -16.15 6.08 -11.82
N ILE A 218 -14.94 6.07 -11.25
CA ILE A 218 -14.74 5.89 -9.81
C ILE A 218 -15.30 7.08 -9.02
N ASP A 219 -15.06 8.30 -9.48
CA ASP A 219 -15.60 9.52 -8.85
C ASP A 219 -17.11 9.56 -8.87
N ASP A 220 -17.72 9.25 -10.02
CA ASP A 220 -19.16 9.21 -10.18
C ASP A 220 -19.79 8.11 -9.30
N PHE A 221 -19.14 6.95 -9.20
CA PHE A 221 -19.55 5.88 -8.30
C PHE A 221 -19.52 6.34 -6.83
N VAL A 222 -18.41 6.89 -6.34
CA VAL A 222 -18.29 7.35 -4.94
C VAL A 222 -19.34 8.42 -4.62
N LYS A 223 -19.61 9.34 -5.54
CA LYS A 223 -20.67 10.35 -5.38
C LYS A 223 -22.06 9.71 -5.28
N SER A 224 -22.37 8.75 -6.16
CA SER A 224 -23.68 8.06 -6.15
C SER A 224 -23.96 7.30 -4.85
N GLN A 225 -22.93 6.69 -4.25
CA GLN A 225 -23.03 5.99 -2.98
C GLN A 225 -23.21 6.97 -1.80
N SER A 226 -22.57 8.14 -1.88
CA SER A 226 -22.69 9.19 -0.85
C SER A 226 -24.09 9.82 -0.84
N THR A 227 -24.73 9.95 -2.00
CA THR A 227 -26.11 10.45 -2.11
C THR A 227 -27.14 9.43 -1.61
N LEU A 228 -26.87 8.12 -1.72
CA LEU A 228 -27.74 7.07 -1.19
C LEU A 228 -27.70 7.02 0.36
N GLY A 229 -26.54 7.29 0.97
CA GLY A 229 -26.39 7.31 2.44
C GLY A 229 -27.03 8.49 3.17
N ILE A 230 -27.51 9.52 2.44
CA ILE A 230 -28.24 10.67 3.04
C ILE A 230 -29.75 10.38 3.15
N GLY A 231 -30.26 9.33 2.48
CA GLY A 231 -31.67 8.96 2.49
C GLY A 231 -32.14 8.18 3.73
N ASP A 232 -31.23 7.58 4.50
CA ASP A 232 -31.56 6.68 5.62
C ASP A 232 -31.45 7.30 7.02
N PHE A 233 -31.28 8.62 7.12
CA PHE A 233 -31.47 9.37 8.38
C PHE A 233 -32.73 10.25 8.33
N GLY A 234 -33.76 9.78 7.62
CA GLY A 234 -35.12 10.28 7.71
C GLY A 234 -35.89 9.55 8.80
N GLY A 235 -35.84 10.06 10.02
CA GLY A 235 -36.79 9.72 11.07
C GLY A 235 -36.17 9.04 12.30
N LEU A 236 -36.16 9.78 13.40
CA LEU A 236 -36.86 9.41 14.63
C LEU A 236 -36.85 10.60 15.59
N SER A 237 -38.05 11.17 15.75
CA SER A 237 -38.58 12.05 16.83
C SER A 237 -37.96 13.43 17.02
#